data_AF-A0A1C6JMK0-F1
#
_entry.id   AF-A0A1C6JMK0-F1
#
_cell.length_a   1.000
_cell.length_b   1.000
_cell.length_c   1.000
_cell.angle_alpha   90.00
_cell.angle_beta   90.00
_cell.angle_gamma   90.00
#
_symmetry.space_group_name_H-M   'P 1'
#
loop_
_entity.id
_entity.type
_entity.pdbx_description
1 polymer ?
#
loop_
_entity_poly.entity_id
_entity_poly.type
_entity_poly.pdbx_seq_one_letter_code
_entity_poly.pdbx_strand_id
1 'polypeptide(L)' 'MKDKERVAKAIIDMHDKLGHEKFNTVVKIFMDSIEVKKEKGENIDFKTIKITLEDSIKIANTMHDE' A
#
# COMPACT_ATOMS: atom_id res chain seq x y z
N MET A 1 1.30 9.81 20.29
CA MET A 1 2.50 8.96 20.09
C MET A 1 2.13 7.53 19.76
N LYS A 2 1.33 6.85 20.60
CA LYS A 2 0.94 5.44 20.44
C LYS A 2 0.36 5.06 19.06
N ASP A 3 -0.47 5.92 18.45
CA ASP A 3 -1.06 5.61 17.15
C ASP A 3 -0.04 5.64 16.00
N LYS A 4 0.91 6.58 16.05
CA LYS A 4 2.00 6.66 15.06
C LYS A 4 2.92 5.45 15.16
N GLU A 5 3.25 5.01 16.38
CA GLU A 5 4.03 3.80 16.63
C GLU A 5 3.31 2.54 16.11
N ARG A 6 2.00 2.44 16.32
CA ARG A 6 1.18 1.33 15.82
C ARG A 6 1.17 1.26 14.29
N VAL A 7 1.05 2.41 13.62
CA VAL A 7 1.12 2.50 12.15
C VAL A 7 2.51 2.11 11.66
N ALA A 8 3.57 2.65 12.26
CA ALA A 8 4.94 2.30 11.89
C ALA A 8 5.19 0.79 12.04
N LYS A 9 4.73 0.18 13.14
CA LYS A 9 4.83 -1.26 13.34
C LYS A 9 4.07 -2.06 12.28
N ALA A 10 2.86 -1.65 11.91
CA ALA A 10 2.10 -2.32 10.86
C ALA A 10 2.80 -2.26 9.49
N ILE A 11 3.50 -1.16 9.19
CA ILE A 11 4.29 -1.02 7.95
C ILE A 11 5.50 -1.95 7.99
N ILE A 12 6.20 -2.04 9.12
CA ILE A 12 7.33 -2.97 9.30
C ILE A 12 6.84 -4.41 9.16
N ASP A 13 5.75 -4.79 9.84
CA ASP A 13 5.17 -6.13 9.74
C ASP A 13 4.77 -6.49 8.29
N MET A 14 4.35 -5.49 7.49
CA MET A 14 4.06 -5.68 6.07
C MET A 14 5.34 -5.89 5.25
N HIS A 15 6.39 -5.09 5.50
CA HIS A 15 7.70 -5.25 4.87
C HIS A 15 8.26 -6.64 5.12
N ASP A 16 8.24 -7.10 6.37
CA ASP A 16 8.82 -8.40 6.76
C ASP A 16 8.06 -9.58 6.13
N LYS A 17 6.74 -9.46 5.95
CA LYS A 17 5.92 -10.49 5.31
C LYS A 17 6.06 -10.54 3.80
N LEU A 18 6.16 -9.39 3.15
CA LEU A 18 6.26 -9.32 1.68
C LEU A 18 7.70 -9.52 1.20
N GLY A 19 8.69 -9.19 2.02
CA GLY A 19 10.08 -9.06 1.58
C GLY A 19 10.32 -7.74 0.86
N HIS A 20 11.60 -7.36 0.75
CA HIS A 20 12.02 -6.03 0.32
C HIS A 20 11.48 -5.64 -1.08
N GLU A 21 11.64 -6.51 -2.07
CA GLU A 21 11.26 -6.21 -3.46
C GLU A 21 9.75 -6.08 -3.63
N LYS A 22 8.99 -7.07 -3.14
CA LYS A 22 7.53 -7.08 -3.22
C LYS A 22 6.93 -5.91 -2.43
N PHE A 23 7.45 -5.59 -1.24
CA PHE A 23 7.02 -4.42 -0.48
C PHE A 23 7.22 -3.11 -1.26
N ASN A 24 8.39 -2.91 -1.87
CA ASN A 24 8.66 -1.72 -2.66
C ASN A 24 7.70 -1.60 -3.86
N THR A 25 7.38 -2.72 -4.52
CA THR A 25 6.38 -2.74 -5.60
C THR A 25 4.98 -2.36 -5.09
N VAL A 26 4.54 -2.90 -3.94
CA VAL A 26 3.26 -2.53 -3.32
C VAL A 26 3.19 -1.02 -3.05
N VAL A 27 4.24 -0.45 -2.44
CA VAL A 27 4.27 0.98 -2.10
C VAL A 27 4.19 1.84 -3.35
N LYS A 28 4.93 1.50 -4.42
CA LYS A 28 4.88 2.24 -5.68
C LYS A 28 3.48 2.23 -6.30
N ILE A 29 2.89 1.05 -6.48
CA ILE A 29 1.54 0.90 -7.06
C ILE A 29 0.50 1.65 -6.23
N PHE A 30 0.61 1.57 -4.91
CA PHE A 30 -0.29 2.26 -4.00
C PHE A 30 -0.21 3.78 -4.17
N MET A 31 1.00 4.35 -4.16
CA MET A 31 1.21 5.79 -4.30
C MET A 31 0.75 6.30 -5.67
N ASP A 32 1.10 5.60 -6.76
CA ASP A 32 0.67 5.96 -8.12
C ASP A 32 -0.87 5.95 -8.22
N SER A 33 -1.51 4.93 -7.63
CA SER A 33 -2.97 4.82 -7.62
C SER A 33 -3.64 5.96 -6.85
N ILE A 34 -3.09 6.34 -5.70
CA ILE A 34 -3.60 7.46 -4.90
C ILE A 34 -3.41 8.79 -5.64
N GLU A 35 -2.29 8.98 -6.33
CA GLU A 35 -2.02 10.18 -7.13
C GLU A 35 -3.05 10.33 -8.25
N VAL A 36 -3.28 9.28 -9.05
CA VAL A 36 -4.29 9.29 -10.12
C VAL A 36 -5.69 9.59 -9.58
N LYS A 37 -6.06 9.02 -8.44
CA LYS A 37 -7.37 9.29 -7.80
C LYS A 37 -7.49 10.75 -7.37
N LYS A 38 -6.43 11.31 -6.81
CA LYS A 38 -6.38 12.72 -6.40
C LYS A 38 -6.47 13.65 -7.62
N GLU A 39 -5.79 13.34 -8.72
CA GLU A 39 -5.87 14.10 -9.97
C GLU A 39 -7.28 14.11 -10.58
N LYS A 40 -8.02 13.00 -10.40
CA LYS A 40 -9.44 12.88 -10.80
C LYS A 40 -10.42 13.58 -9.85
N GLY A 41 -9.94 14.16 -8.75
CA GLY A 41 -10.78 14.78 -7.73
C GLY A 41 -11.58 13.77 -6.90
N GLU A 42 -11.16 12.49 -6.85
CA GLU A 42 -11.79 11.50 -5.99
C GLU A 42 -11.51 11.82 -4.51
N ASN A 43 -12.49 11.55 -3.64
CA ASN A 43 -12.30 11.68 -2.20
C ASN A 43 -11.41 10.54 -1.67
N ILE A 44 -10.28 10.91 -1.05
CA ILE A 44 -9.36 9.95 -0.43
C ILE A 44 -9.71 9.80 1.05
N ASP A 45 -10.65 8.91 1.33
CA ASP A 45 -10.98 8.50 2.69
C ASP A 45 -10.27 7.18 3.09
N PHE A 46 -10.49 6.74 4.32
CA PHE A 46 -9.87 5.52 4.84
C PHE A 46 -10.30 4.26 4.06
N LYS A 47 -11.53 4.23 3.52
CA LYS A 47 -12.02 3.11 2.73
C LYS A 47 -11.29 3.05 1.39
N THR A 48 -11.09 4.20 0.73
CA THR A 48 -10.31 4.33 -0.50
C THR A 48 -8.86 3.88 -0.28
N ILE A 49 -8.22 4.34 0.80
CA ILE A 49 -6.85 3.92 1.16
C ILE A 49 -6.77 2.41 1.36
N LYS A 50 -7.70 1.83 2.13
CA LYS A 50 -7.72 0.38 2.40
C LYS A 50 -7.83 -0.44 1.12
N ILE A 51 -8.80 -0.13 0.26
CA ILE A 51 -9.03 -0.86 -0.99
C ILE A 51 -7.80 -0.73 -1.91
N THR A 52 -7.25 0.48 -2.03
CA THR A 52 -6.09 0.73 -2.91
C THR A 52 -4.87 -0.07 -2.44
N LEU A 53 -4.65 -0.18 -1.13
CA LEU A 53 -3.56 -0.98 -0.57
C LEU A 53 -3.77 -2.48 -0.81
N GLU A 54 -4.99 -3.00 -0.59
CA GLU A 54 -5.32 -4.41 -0.85
C GLU A 54 -5.11 -4.78 -2.33
N ASP A 55 -5.51 -3.91 -3.25
CA ASP A 55 -5.31 -4.13 -4.68
C ASP A 55 -3.83 -4.03 -5.09
N SER A 56 -3.08 -3.13 -4.47
CA SER A 56 -1.62 -3.02 -4.68
C SER A 56 -0.88 -4.29 -4.28
N ILE A 57 -1.28 -4.91 -3.15
CA ILE A 57 -0.73 -6.20 -2.69
C ILE A 57 -1.05 -7.32 -3.70
N LYS A 58 -2.29 -7.38 -4.21
CA LYS A 58 -2.67 -8.39 -5.22
C LYS A 58 -1.83 -8.26 -6.49
N ILE A 59 -1.70 -7.03 -7.01
CA ILE A 59 -0.90 -6.77 -8.22
C ILE A 59 0.56 -7.15 -7.98
N ALA A 60 1.15 -6.75 -6.85
CA ALA A 60 2.52 -7.10 -6.52
C ALA A 60 2.72 -8.62 -6.36
N ASN A 61 1.76 -9.36 -5.80
CA ASN A 61 1.82 -10.82 -5.79
C ASN A 61 1.86 -11.39 -7.20
N THR A 62 0.97 -10.94 -8.11
CA THR A 62 0.99 -11.40 -9.51
C THR A 62 2.29 -11.08 -10.24
N MET A 63 3.02 -10.02 -9.86
CA MET A 63 4.29 -9.63 -10.48
C MET A 63 5.51 -10.41 -9.96
N HIS A 64 5.43 -10.91 -8.72
CA HIS A 64 6.57 -11.50 -8.00
C HIS A 64 6.37 -12.99 -7.70
N ASP A 65 5.21 -13.55 -8.01
CA ASP A 65 4.98 -14.99 -7.97
C ASP A 65 5.48 -15.60 -9.30
N GLU A 66 6.77 -15.96 -9.32
CA GLU A 66 7.35 -17.04 -10.15
C GLU A 66 7.38 -18.35 -9.35
#